data_AF-A0A7V5N7R9-F1
#
_entry.id   AF-A0A7V5N7R9-F1
#
_cell.length_a   1.000
_cell.length_b   1.000
_cell.length_c   1.000
_cell.angle_alpha   90.00
_cell.angle_beta   90.00
_cell.angle_gamma   90.00
#
_symmetry.space_group_name_H-M   'P 1'
#
loop_
_entity.id
_entity.type
_entity.pdbx_description
1 polymer ?
#
loop_
_entity_poly.entity_id
_entity_poly.type
_entity_poly.pdbx_seq_one_letter_code
_entity_poly.pdbx_strand_id
1 'polypeptide(L)'
;MHDAPYHDAGGQKREFHVRVVRQASTGRNAWNKGNKPVDWWKEIENRHGHVGPWNVLGYRMGEFILSELGTEWGAHEYVITAHIPASTPYSCILDGLAVGTGNSEGRLDLLWAEVALPEFFHVSVRRARDRALALVLVPSTAYLEKISQGTVHDLEAQSRECERMPLAELFAVKRFPLP
;
A
#
# COMPACT_ATOMS: atom_id res chain seq x y z
N MET A 1 30.69 -27.79 36.87
CA MET A 1 31.71 -26.71 36.84
C MET A 1 31.69 -26.13 35.43
N HIS A 2 31.09 -24.98 35.12
CA HIS A 2 30.86 -23.76 35.90
C HIS A 2 29.46 -23.21 35.59
N ASP A 3 28.63 -23.04 36.63
CA ASP A 3 27.49 -22.12 36.58
C ASP A 3 28.03 -20.74 36.96
N ALA A 4 27.98 -19.79 36.04
CA ALA A 4 28.22 -18.38 36.34
C ALA A 4 26.85 -17.71 36.57
N PRO A 5 26.60 -17.07 37.73
CA PRO A 5 25.36 -16.34 37.93
C PRO A 5 25.39 -15.05 37.10
N TYR A 6 24.44 -14.94 36.16
CA TYR A 6 24.17 -13.69 35.46
C TYR A 6 23.58 -12.70 36.47
N HIS A 7 24.37 -11.72 36.89
CA HIS A 7 23.86 -10.60 37.68
C HIS A 7 23.01 -9.70 36.77
N ASP A 8 21.72 -9.66 37.05
CA ASP A 8 20.78 -8.67 36.50
C ASP A 8 21.23 -7.28 36.95
N ALA A 9 21.97 -6.60 36.09
CA ALA A 9 22.31 -5.20 36.27
C ALA A 9 21.01 -4.41 36.08
N GLY A 10 20.38 -4.06 37.20
CA GLY A 10 19.16 -3.27 37.28
C GLY A 10 19.20 -2.03 36.41
N GLY A 11 18.75 -2.17 35.17
CA GLY A 11 18.51 -1.07 34.26
C GLY A 11 17.29 -0.32 34.75
N GLN A 12 17.47 0.90 35.26
CA GLN A 12 16.37 1.83 35.45
C GLN A 12 15.57 1.92 34.16
N LYS A 13 14.37 1.31 34.15
CA LYS A 13 13.39 1.48 33.09
C LYS A 13 13.00 2.96 33.05
N ARG A 14 13.66 3.74 32.20
CA ARG A 14 13.23 5.11 31.91
C ARG A 14 11.95 5.00 31.11
N GLU A 15 10.84 5.28 31.77
CA GLU A 15 9.52 5.26 31.16
C GLU A 15 9.38 6.47 30.23
N PHE A 16 9.50 6.24 28.93
CA PHE A 16 9.35 7.28 27.91
C PHE A 16 7.87 7.68 27.80
N HIS A 17 7.52 8.83 28.37
CA HIS A 17 6.19 9.41 28.25
C HIS A 17 6.12 10.29 27.00
N VAL A 18 5.38 9.85 25.98
CA VAL A 18 5.05 10.68 24.82
C VAL A 18 3.89 11.60 25.20
N ARG A 19 4.17 12.89 25.40
CA ARG A 19 3.13 13.91 25.59
C ARG A 19 2.77 14.50 24.24
N VAL A 20 1.55 14.24 23.75
CA VAL A 20 1.03 14.89 22.53
C VAL A 20 0.72 16.35 22.86
N VAL A 21 1.61 17.27 22.49
CA VAL A 21 1.54 18.68 22.90
C VAL A 21 0.71 19.55 21.95
N ARG A 22 0.45 19.06 20.73
CA ARG A 22 -0.33 19.73 19.69
C ARG A 22 -1.04 18.67 18.83
N GLN A 23 -2.33 18.84 18.60
CA GLN A 23 -3.01 18.13 17.52
C GLN A 23 -2.67 18.82 16.20
N ALA A 24 -2.34 18.03 15.18
CA ALA A 24 -2.14 18.58 13.83
C ALA A 24 -3.44 19.22 13.35
N SER A 25 -3.37 20.46 12.85
CA SER A 25 -4.49 21.04 12.11
C SER A 25 -4.46 20.51 10.68
N THR A 26 -5.63 20.14 10.15
CA THR A 26 -5.75 19.69 8.76
C THR A 26 -5.45 20.86 7.81
N GLY A 27 -4.34 20.76 7.06
CA GLY A 27 -4.04 21.70 5.96
C GLY A 27 -5.04 21.60 4.80
N ARG A 28 -4.97 22.50 3.80
CA ARG A 28 -5.96 22.59 2.70
C ARG A 28 -5.69 21.69 1.48
N ASN A 29 -4.87 20.65 1.60
CA ASN A 29 -4.51 19.77 0.47
C ASN A 29 -5.62 18.76 0.14
N ALA A 30 -5.50 18.08 -1.00
CA ALA A 30 -6.47 17.09 -1.49
C ALA A 30 -6.69 15.94 -0.49
N TRP A 31 -5.60 15.45 0.09
CA TRP A 31 -5.57 14.43 1.15
C TRP A 31 -6.42 14.78 2.37
N ASN A 32 -6.39 16.03 2.82
CA ASN A 32 -7.18 16.48 3.97
C ASN A 32 -8.63 16.83 3.61
N LYS A 33 -8.91 17.03 2.32
CA LYS A 33 -10.26 17.30 1.81
C LYS A 33 -11.01 16.02 1.40
N GLY A 34 -10.34 14.87 1.36
CA GLY A 34 -10.91 13.63 0.81
C GLY A 34 -11.13 13.70 -0.70
N ASN A 35 -10.48 14.65 -1.39
CA ASN A 35 -10.65 14.80 -2.84
C ASN A 35 -9.62 13.94 -3.55
N LYS A 36 -10.10 12.97 -4.34
CA LYS A 36 -9.25 12.22 -5.26
C LYS A 36 -8.43 13.17 -6.15
N PRO A 37 -7.12 12.89 -6.37
CA PRO A 37 -6.29 13.68 -7.27
C PRO A 37 -6.88 13.74 -8.68
N VAL A 38 -6.99 14.95 -9.25
CA VAL A 38 -7.43 15.14 -10.65
C VAL A 38 -6.39 14.57 -11.61
N ASP A 39 -5.11 14.81 -11.31
CA ASP A 39 -3.98 14.27 -12.04
C ASP A 39 -3.25 13.24 -11.15
N TRP A 40 -3.75 12.01 -11.17
CA TRP A 40 -3.18 10.91 -10.40
C TRP A 40 -1.76 10.57 -10.86
N TRP A 41 -1.45 10.77 -12.15
CA TRP A 41 -0.12 10.52 -12.70
C TRP A 41 0.88 11.47 -12.07
N LYS A 42 0.55 12.76 -12.04
CA LYS A 42 1.41 13.76 -11.40
C LYS A 42 1.54 13.54 -9.90
N GLU A 43 0.49 13.06 -9.23
CA GLU A 43 0.56 12.76 -7.80
C GLU A 43 1.51 11.59 -7.51
N ILE A 44 1.55 10.57 -8.36
CA ILE A 44 2.56 9.50 -8.28
C ILE A 44 3.97 10.09 -8.47
N GLU A 45 4.19 10.94 -9.48
CA GLU A 45 5.50 11.59 -9.66
C GLU A 45 5.91 12.41 -8.43
N ASN A 46 4.98 13.17 -7.84
CA ASN A 46 5.26 13.99 -6.67
C ASN A 46 5.64 13.13 -5.45
N ARG A 47 4.99 11.97 -5.28
CA ARG A 47 5.21 11.07 -4.15
C ARG A 47 6.45 10.19 -4.32
N HIS A 48 6.64 9.63 -5.52
CA HIS A 48 7.65 8.61 -5.81
C HIS A 48 8.89 9.16 -6.52
N GLY A 49 8.75 10.30 -7.20
CA GLY A 49 9.77 10.91 -8.06
C GLY A 49 9.64 10.55 -9.55
N HIS A 50 8.89 9.50 -9.89
CA HIS A 50 8.57 9.10 -11.27
C HIS A 50 7.35 8.17 -11.33
N VAL A 51 6.76 8.01 -12.51
CA VAL A 51 5.74 6.97 -12.75
C VAL A 51 6.39 5.72 -13.34
N GLY A 52 6.03 4.57 -12.79
CA GLY A 52 6.54 3.27 -13.20
C GLY A 52 5.43 2.21 -13.12
N PRO A 53 5.54 1.09 -13.85
CA PRO A 53 4.44 0.14 -13.97
C PRO A 53 3.98 -0.46 -12.62
N TRP A 54 4.87 -0.52 -11.62
CA TRP A 54 4.57 -0.99 -10.27
C TRP A 54 3.69 -0.04 -9.47
N ASN A 55 3.95 1.28 -9.53
CA ASN A 55 3.08 2.24 -8.86
C ASN A 55 1.77 2.44 -9.64
N VAL A 56 1.77 2.31 -10.98
CA VAL A 56 0.51 2.26 -11.75
C VAL A 56 -0.32 1.02 -11.40
N LEU A 57 0.31 -0.16 -11.24
CA LEU A 57 -0.39 -1.36 -10.78
C LEU A 57 -1.06 -1.13 -9.41
N GLY A 58 -0.36 -0.49 -8.48
CA GLY A 58 -0.89 -0.14 -7.16
C GLY A 58 -2.07 0.84 -7.24
N TYR A 59 -1.96 1.85 -8.08
CA TYR A 59 -3.04 2.80 -8.36
C TYR A 59 -4.27 2.09 -8.91
N ARG A 60 -4.08 1.22 -9.92
CA ARG A 60 -5.13 0.42 -10.55
C ARG A 60 -5.82 -0.53 -9.56
N MET A 61 -5.05 -1.15 -8.66
CA MET A 61 -5.59 -1.97 -7.57
C MET A 61 -6.39 -1.11 -6.57
N GLY A 62 -5.89 0.07 -6.22
CA GLY A 62 -6.58 1.00 -5.32
C GLY A 62 -7.93 1.47 -5.87
N GLU A 63 -7.96 1.90 -7.13
CA GLU A 63 -9.18 2.29 -7.84
C GLU A 63 -10.23 1.17 -7.87
N PHE A 64 -9.77 -0.06 -8.15
CA PHE A 64 -10.64 -1.22 -8.10
C PHE A 64 -11.19 -1.47 -6.70
N ILE A 65 -10.37 -1.36 -5.65
CA ILE A 65 -10.80 -1.53 -4.26
C ILE A 65 -11.92 -0.54 -3.91
N LEU A 66 -11.75 0.75 -4.26
CA LEU A 66 -12.78 1.76 -4.00
C LEU A 66 -14.09 1.45 -4.73
N SER A 67 -14.00 1.12 -6.02
CA SER A 67 -15.16 0.78 -6.84
C SER A 67 -15.89 -0.48 -6.38
N GLU A 68 -15.14 -1.54 -6.04
CA GLU A 68 -15.71 -2.84 -5.65
C GLU A 68 -16.39 -2.76 -4.28
N LEU A 69 -15.88 -1.93 -3.37
CA LEU A 69 -16.42 -1.76 -2.02
C LEU A 69 -17.40 -0.61 -1.89
N GLY A 70 -17.64 0.16 -2.97
CA GLY A 70 -18.56 1.30 -2.97
C GLY A 70 -18.15 2.40 -2.00
N THR A 71 -16.85 2.60 -1.78
CA THR A 71 -16.29 3.62 -0.87
C THR A 71 -15.66 4.77 -1.65
N GLU A 72 -15.53 5.92 -0.99
CA GLU A 72 -14.86 7.09 -1.54
C GLU A 72 -13.36 7.11 -1.24
N TRP A 73 -12.62 7.84 -2.06
CA TRP A 73 -11.19 8.08 -1.86
C TRP A 73 -10.97 8.83 -0.54
N GLY A 74 -10.06 8.33 0.30
CA GLY A 74 -9.78 8.94 1.60
C GLY A 74 -10.92 8.81 2.62
N ALA A 75 -11.89 7.91 2.42
CA ALA A 75 -12.94 7.66 3.42
C ALA A 75 -12.42 6.92 4.67
N HIS A 76 -11.27 6.26 4.57
CA HIS A 76 -10.59 5.54 5.67
C HIS A 76 -11.42 4.40 6.30
N GLU A 77 -12.41 3.87 5.58
CA GLU A 77 -13.28 2.78 6.04
C GLU A 77 -12.59 1.41 6.02
N TYR A 78 -11.48 1.33 5.29
CA TYR A 78 -10.70 0.11 5.10
C TYR A 78 -9.23 0.33 5.44
N VAL A 79 -8.62 -0.75 5.92
CA VAL A 79 -7.17 -0.86 6.04
C VAL A 79 -6.65 -1.83 4.99
N ILE A 80 -5.80 -1.28 4.15
CA ILE A 80 -5.17 -1.96 3.02
C ILE A 80 -3.79 -2.41 3.48
N THR A 81 -3.43 -3.67 3.22
CA THR A 81 -2.11 -4.20 3.52
C THR A 81 -1.54 -4.84 2.27
N ALA A 82 -0.41 -4.31 1.78
CA ALA A 82 0.35 -4.95 0.71
C ALA A 82 1.34 -5.95 1.32
N HIS A 83 1.21 -7.21 0.92
CA HIS A 83 2.12 -8.28 1.31
C HIS A 83 3.10 -8.47 0.15
N ILE A 84 4.33 -8.02 0.30
CA ILE A 84 5.29 -7.86 -0.79
C ILE A 84 6.71 -8.26 -0.36
N PRO A 85 7.58 -8.69 -1.27
CA PRO A 85 9.01 -8.74 -0.98
C PRO A 85 9.51 -7.35 -0.53
N ALA A 86 10.36 -7.31 0.48
CA ALA A 86 10.90 -6.06 1.04
C ALA A 86 12.02 -5.46 0.16
N SER A 87 11.76 -5.31 -1.13
CA SER A 87 12.71 -4.74 -2.09
C SER A 87 11.99 -3.92 -3.16
N THR A 88 12.73 -3.00 -3.77
CA THR A 88 12.33 -2.46 -5.06
C THR A 88 12.45 -3.57 -6.12
N PRO A 89 11.58 -3.56 -7.15
CA PRO A 89 10.52 -2.58 -7.40
C PRO A 89 9.17 -2.88 -6.71
N TYR A 90 9.03 -3.98 -5.96
CA TYR A 90 7.74 -4.38 -5.35
C TYR A 90 7.15 -3.30 -4.44
N SER A 91 7.97 -2.66 -3.61
CA SER A 91 7.53 -1.62 -2.69
C SER A 91 6.97 -0.37 -3.37
N CYS A 92 7.26 -0.13 -4.65
CA CYS A 92 6.70 0.99 -5.40
C CYS A 92 5.17 0.91 -5.50
N ILE A 93 4.57 -0.29 -5.32
CA ILE A 93 3.12 -0.44 -5.33
C ILE A 93 2.43 0.36 -4.21
N LEU A 94 3.12 0.59 -3.09
CA LEU A 94 2.58 1.33 -1.94
C LEU A 94 2.21 2.76 -2.32
N ASP A 95 3.05 3.43 -3.11
CA ASP A 95 2.77 4.80 -3.56
C ASP A 95 1.56 4.84 -4.49
N GLY A 96 1.44 3.83 -5.36
CA GLY A 96 0.26 3.61 -6.17
C GLY A 96 -1.01 3.43 -5.36
N LEU A 97 -0.99 2.50 -4.40
CA LEU A 97 -2.12 2.22 -3.51
C LEU A 97 -2.52 3.46 -2.72
N ALA A 98 -1.56 4.22 -2.22
CA ALA A 98 -1.81 5.47 -1.51
C ALA A 98 -2.54 6.47 -2.41
N VAL A 99 -2.04 6.72 -3.62
CA VAL A 99 -2.68 7.63 -4.58
C VAL A 99 -4.04 7.12 -5.05
N GLY A 100 -4.20 5.81 -5.24
CA GLY A 100 -5.44 5.20 -5.70
C GLY A 100 -6.54 5.14 -4.65
N THR A 101 -6.21 5.15 -3.36
CA THR A 101 -7.19 4.95 -2.27
C THR A 101 -7.32 6.12 -1.32
N GLY A 102 -6.31 6.98 -1.21
CA GLY A 102 -6.22 8.03 -0.19
C GLY A 102 -5.85 7.51 1.20
N ASN A 103 -5.60 6.20 1.34
CA ASN A 103 -4.99 5.64 2.55
C ASN A 103 -3.49 5.99 2.61
N SER A 104 -2.91 5.99 3.81
CA SER A 104 -1.52 6.36 4.04
C SER A 104 -0.90 5.61 5.22
N GLU A 105 0.42 5.46 5.18
CA GLU A 105 1.20 4.81 6.23
C GLU A 105 1.11 5.57 7.54
N GLY A 106 1.12 6.91 7.48
CA GLY A 106 1.02 7.76 8.67
C GLY A 106 -0.35 7.68 9.38
N ARG A 107 -1.42 7.35 8.66
CA ARG A 107 -2.76 7.08 9.23
C ARG A 107 -2.97 5.63 9.63
N LEU A 108 -2.00 4.76 9.35
CA LEU A 108 -2.02 3.32 9.65
C LEU A 108 -3.19 2.58 8.98
N ASP A 109 -3.67 3.11 7.87
CA ASP A 109 -4.71 2.53 7.04
C ASP A 109 -4.20 2.08 5.66
N LEU A 110 -2.95 2.41 5.33
CA LEU A 110 -2.12 1.68 4.36
C LEU A 110 -0.93 1.07 5.11
N LEU A 111 -0.83 -0.25 5.05
CA LEU A 111 0.22 -1.04 5.72
C LEU A 111 0.96 -1.87 4.69
N TRP A 112 2.11 -2.41 5.10
CA TRP A 112 2.80 -3.43 4.35
C TRP A 112 3.36 -4.51 5.26
N ALA A 113 3.51 -5.71 4.72
CA ALA A 113 4.14 -6.84 5.36
C ALA A 113 5.09 -7.51 4.37
N GLU A 114 6.25 -7.94 4.86
CA GLU A 114 7.20 -8.66 4.04
C GLU A 114 6.68 -10.08 3.74
N VAL A 115 6.83 -10.51 2.49
CA VAL A 115 6.73 -11.92 2.10
C VAL A 115 8.05 -12.40 1.51
N ALA A 116 8.39 -13.66 1.75
CA ALA A 116 9.67 -14.21 1.34
C ALA A 116 9.84 -14.31 -0.18
N LEU A 117 8.75 -14.56 -0.92
CA LEU A 117 8.79 -14.84 -2.34
C LEU A 117 7.68 -14.12 -3.12
N PRO A 118 7.89 -13.74 -4.39
CA PRO A 118 6.91 -13.03 -5.21
C PRO A 118 5.58 -13.78 -5.39
N GLU A 119 5.54 -15.11 -5.33
CA GLU A 119 4.28 -15.87 -5.42
C GLU A 119 3.32 -15.62 -4.24
N PHE A 120 3.83 -15.08 -3.12
CA PHE A 120 3.01 -14.69 -1.97
C PHE A 120 2.53 -13.24 -2.04
N PHE A 121 2.86 -12.52 -3.12
CA PHE A 121 2.41 -11.15 -3.31
C PHE A 121 0.88 -11.10 -3.38
N HIS A 122 0.26 -10.44 -2.41
CA HIS A 122 -1.14 -10.05 -2.48
C HIS A 122 -1.40 -8.71 -1.76
N VAL A 123 -2.54 -8.10 -2.06
CA VAL A 123 -3.08 -6.96 -1.31
C VAL A 123 -4.34 -7.42 -0.59
N SER A 124 -4.34 -7.33 0.74
CA SER A 124 -5.52 -7.65 1.57
C SER A 124 -6.22 -6.37 2.00
N VAL A 125 -7.56 -6.36 1.95
CA VAL A 125 -8.39 -5.23 2.37
C VAL A 125 -9.28 -5.67 3.50
N ARG A 126 -9.16 -5.01 4.65
CA ARG A 126 -9.96 -5.29 5.85
C ARG A 126 -10.75 -4.06 6.26
N ARG A 127 -11.96 -4.23 6.78
CA ARG A 127 -12.70 -3.10 7.37
C ARG A 127 -11.94 -2.50 8.55
N ALA A 128 -11.90 -1.18 8.63
CA ALA A 128 -11.24 -0.48 9.72
C ALA A 128 -11.90 -0.78 11.08
N ARG A 129 -13.25 -0.82 11.11
CA ARG A 129 -14.06 -0.96 12.33
C ARG A 129 -13.86 -2.27 13.09
N ASP A 130 -13.74 -3.39 12.39
CA ASP A 130 -13.79 -4.75 12.96
C ASP A 130 -12.75 -5.70 12.37
N ARG A 131 -11.89 -5.20 11.47
CA ARG A 131 -10.82 -5.95 10.81
C ARG A 131 -11.29 -7.15 10.00
N ALA A 132 -12.58 -7.27 9.69
CA ALA A 132 -13.10 -8.32 8.83
C ALA A 132 -12.48 -8.21 7.43
N LEU A 133 -12.06 -9.33 6.87
CA LEU A 133 -11.50 -9.40 5.52
C LEU A 133 -12.61 -9.20 4.49
N ALA A 134 -12.40 -8.26 3.56
CA ALA A 134 -13.35 -7.91 2.51
C ALA A 134 -12.87 -8.40 1.15
N LEU A 135 -11.62 -8.09 0.80
CA LEU A 135 -11.01 -8.44 -0.48
C LEU A 135 -9.59 -8.96 -0.29
N VAL A 136 -9.18 -9.83 -1.21
CA VAL A 136 -7.78 -10.12 -1.50
C VAL A 136 -7.57 -9.99 -3.00
N LEU A 137 -6.62 -9.16 -3.40
CA LEU A 137 -6.18 -9.00 -4.78
C LEU A 137 -4.81 -9.66 -4.93
N VAL A 138 -4.64 -10.49 -5.96
CA VAL A 138 -3.39 -11.20 -6.25
C VAL A 138 -2.91 -10.77 -7.63
N PRO A 139 -1.78 -10.03 -7.75
CA PRO A 139 -1.23 -9.66 -9.04
C PRO A 139 -0.96 -10.86 -9.93
N SER A 140 -1.18 -10.70 -11.24
CA SER A 140 -0.87 -11.71 -12.24
C SER A 140 0.63 -11.93 -12.31
N THR A 141 1.10 -13.16 -12.08
CA THR A 141 2.53 -13.51 -12.20
C THR A 141 3.07 -13.17 -13.58
N ALA A 142 2.32 -13.46 -14.65
CA ALA A 142 2.72 -13.13 -16.02
C ALA A 142 2.89 -11.61 -16.21
N TYR A 143 2.05 -10.80 -15.56
CA TYR A 143 2.18 -9.36 -15.60
C TYR A 143 3.38 -8.87 -14.77
N LEU A 144 3.60 -9.42 -13.58
CA LEU A 144 4.77 -9.10 -12.74
C LEU A 144 6.08 -9.42 -13.47
N GLU A 145 6.16 -10.58 -14.13
CA GLU A 145 7.32 -10.98 -14.94
C GLU A 145 7.59 -9.98 -16.07
N LYS A 146 6.53 -9.55 -16.77
CA LYS A 146 6.61 -8.57 -17.85
C LYS A 146 7.17 -7.22 -17.38
N ILE A 147 6.68 -6.68 -16.27
CA ILE A 147 7.12 -5.37 -15.75
C ILE A 147 8.41 -5.44 -14.92
N SER A 148 8.96 -6.64 -14.71
CA SER A 148 10.29 -6.86 -14.13
C SER A 148 11.40 -6.83 -15.19
N GLN A 149 11.05 -6.79 -16.47
CA GLN A 149 11.98 -6.77 -17.58
C GLN A 149 12.10 -5.37 -18.17
N GLY A 150 13.19 -5.12 -18.89
CA GLY A 150 13.45 -3.86 -19.58
C GLY A 150 14.41 -2.95 -18.82
N THR A 151 14.36 -1.66 -19.16
CA THR A 151 15.26 -0.61 -18.67
C THR A 151 14.47 0.59 -18.17
N VAL A 152 15.17 1.55 -17.55
CA VAL A 152 14.56 2.82 -17.10
C VAL A 152 13.89 3.61 -18.24
N HIS A 153 14.28 3.38 -19.49
CA HIS A 153 13.68 4.05 -20.64
C HIS A 153 12.31 3.46 -21.02
N ASP A 154 11.97 2.26 -20.54
CA ASP A 154 10.73 1.57 -20.83
C ASP A 154 9.60 1.90 -19.83
N LEU A 155 9.94 2.57 -18.72
CA LEU A 155 9.03 2.79 -17.60
C LEU A 155 7.72 3.49 -18.01
N GLU A 156 7.79 4.54 -18.82
CA GLU A 156 6.60 5.25 -19.26
C GLU A 156 5.73 4.37 -20.16
N ALA A 157 6.33 3.68 -21.13
CA ALA A 157 5.60 2.79 -22.04
C ALA A 157 4.89 1.67 -21.27
N GLN A 158 5.60 1.01 -20.35
CA GLN A 158 5.03 -0.05 -19.48
C GLN A 158 3.94 0.50 -18.55
N SER A 159 4.11 1.71 -18.02
CA SER A 159 3.10 2.38 -17.18
C SER A 159 1.82 2.68 -17.95
N ARG A 160 1.95 3.20 -19.18
CA ARG A 160 0.83 3.48 -20.08
C ARG A 160 0.13 2.21 -20.54
N GLU A 161 0.86 1.13 -20.70
CA GLU A 161 0.28 -0.18 -20.97
C GLU A 161 -0.53 -0.70 -19.77
N CYS A 162 0.03 -0.66 -18.56
CA CYS A 162 -0.66 -0.99 -17.31
C CYS A 162 -2.01 -0.25 -17.19
N GLU A 163 -1.99 1.05 -17.48
CA GLU A 163 -3.16 1.93 -17.45
C GLU A 163 -4.28 1.48 -18.41
N ARG A 164 -3.96 0.80 -19.52
CA ARG A 164 -4.94 0.40 -20.53
C ARG A 164 -5.34 -1.07 -20.45
N MET A 165 -4.53 -1.91 -19.80
CA MET A 165 -4.81 -3.34 -19.68
C MET A 165 -6.14 -3.61 -18.96
N PRO A 166 -6.90 -4.65 -19.35
CA PRO A 166 -8.04 -5.12 -18.58
C PRO A 166 -7.64 -5.51 -17.15
N LEU A 167 -8.48 -5.19 -16.15
CA LEU A 167 -8.18 -5.48 -14.75
C LEU A 167 -7.93 -6.98 -14.49
N ALA A 168 -8.66 -7.85 -15.18
CA ALA A 168 -8.51 -9.31 -15.07
C ALA A 168 -7.14 -9.83 -15.56
N GLU A 169 -6.42 -9.06 -16.39
CA GLU A 169 -5.05 -9.39 -16.80
C GLU A 169 -4.01 -8.91 -15.79
N LEU A 170 -4.35 -7.90 -14.98
CA LEU A 170 -3.46 -7.33 -13.98
C LEU A 170 -3.49 -8.09 -12.65
N PHE A 171 -4.66 -8.53 -12.20
CA PHE A 171 -4.81 -9.24 -10.93
C PHE A 171 -6.10 -10.06 -10.84
N ALA A 172 -6.06 -11.13 -10.05
CA ALA A 172 -7.22 -11.89 -9.62
C ALA A 172 -7.81 -11.29 -8.32
N VAL A 173 -9.11 -11.50 -8.11
CA VAL A 173 -9.84 -10.94 -6.95
C VAL A 173 -10.58 -12.05 -6.22
N LYS A 174 -10.34 -12.17 -4.92
CA LYS A 174 -11.13 -13.00 -4.01
C LYS A 174 -11.97 -12.10 -3.11
N ARG A 175 -13.28 -12.33 -3.11
CA ARG A 175 -14.28 -11.59 -2.33
C ARG A 175 -14.67 -12.40 -1.10
N PHE A 176 -14.86 -11.70 0.00
CA PHE A 176 -15.30 -12.31 1.26
C PHE A 176 -16.62 -11.65 1.68
N PRO A 177 -17.65 -12.45 2.03
CA PRO A 177 -18.93 -11.89 2.45
C PRO A 177 -18.74 -10.96 3.64
N LEU A 178 -19.26 -9.74 3.51
CA LEU A 178 -19.38 -8.84 4.64
C LEU A 178 -20.65 -9.26 5.41
N PRO A 179 -20.55 -9.60 6.70
CA PRO A 179 -21.73 -9.85 7.54
C PRO A 179 -22.57 -8.59 7.72
#